data_AF-A0A3M0ZFZ9-F1
#
_entry.id   AF-A0A3M0ZFZ9-F1
#
_cell.length_a   1.000
_cell.length_b   1.000
_cell.length_c   1.000
_cell.angle_alpha   90.00
_cell.angle_beta   90.00
_cell.angle_gamma   90.00
#
_symmetry.space_group_name_H-M   'P 1'
#
loop_
_entity.id
_entity.type
_entity.pdbx_description
1 polymer ?
#
loop_
_entity_poly.entity_id
_entity_poly.type
_entity_poly.pdbx_seq_one_letter_code
_entity_poly.pdbx_strand_id
1 'polypeptide(L)' 'MEFLPFCKPSLGSEEIEAVRNVLDSGWITTGKNAQAFEEEFAGYTGAQGAVAVNSATSGMMVCLRALGIGPGDE' A
#
# COMPACT_ATOMS: atom_id res chain seq x y z
N MET A 1 5.34 18.13 -31.42
CA MET A 1 4.26 17.32 -30.82
C MET A 1 4.79 16.87 -29.47
N GLU A 2 4.06 17.12 -28.40
CA GLU A 2 4.44 16.63 -27.08
C GLU A 2 4.18 15.12 -26.99
N PHE A 3 5.01 14.37 -26.26
CA PHE A 3 4.90 12.92 -26.14
C PHE A 3 3.67 12.54 -25.32
N LEU A 4 2.82 11.62 -25.82
CA LEU A 4 1.66 11.10 -25.11
C LEU A 4 2.00 9.72 -24.50
N PRO A 5 2.26 9.63 -23.19
CA PRO A 5 2.57 8.36 -22.53
C PRO A 5 1.33 7.47 -22.39
N PHE A 6 1.54 6.16 -22.33
CA PHE A 6 0.47 5.18 -22.05
C PHE A 6 -0.11 5.32 -20.63
N CYS A 7 0.73 5.66 -19.65
CA CYS A 7 0.33 5.86 -18.27
C CYS A 7 1.11 7.01 -17.66
N LYS A 8 0.43 7.83 -16.87
CA LYS A 8 1.02 8.88 -16.04
C LYS A 8 0.44 8.74 -14.63
N PRO A 9 1.27 8.62 -13.58
CA PRO A 9 0.79 8.60 -12.20
C PRO A 9 0.02 9.88 -11.85
N SER A 10 -1.05 9.73 -11.08
CA SER A 10 -1.76 10.85 -10.47
C SER A 10 -1.00 11.28 -9.22
N LEU A 11 -0.22 12.35 -9.31
CA LEU A 11 0.53 12.94 -8.19
C LEU A 11 0.33 14.46 -8.24
N GLY A 12 -0.17 15.03 -7.15
CA GLY A 12 -0.41 16.45 -6.94
C GLY A 12 0.45 17.04 -5.81
N SER A 13 0.07 18.22 -5.35
CA SER A 13 0.70 18.89 -4.21
C SER A 13 0.55 18.11 -2.90
N GLU A 14 -0.58 17.45 -2.74
CA GLU A 14 -0.99 16.73 -1.55
C GLU A 14 -0.08 15.53 -1.29
N GLU A 15 0.24 14.74 -2.33
CA GLU A 15 1.17 13.62 -2.20
C GLU A 15 2.60 14.08 -1.89
N ILE A 16 3.03 15.21 -2.46
CA ILE A 16 4.36 15.79 -2.21
C ILE A 16 4.48 16.23 -0.74
N GLU A 17 3.47 16.93 -0.23
CA GLU A 17 3.46 17.39 1.16
C GLU A 17 3.33 16.21 2.13
N ALA A 18 2.58 15.16 1.80
CA ALA A 18 2.55 13.94 2.58
C ALA A 18 3.95 13.32 2.73
N VAL A 19 4.71 13.20 1.62
CA VAL A 19 6.10 12.69 1.65
C VAL A 19 7.00 13.62 2.45
N ARG A 20 6.91 14.95 2.27
CA ARG A 20 7.68 15.93 3.05
C ARG A 20 7.47 15.73 4.54
N ASN A 21 6.22 15.62 4.98
CA ASN A 21 5.88 15.41 6.39
C ASN A 21 6.49 14.12 6.96
N VAL A 22 6.59 13.05 6.16
CA VAL A 22 7.28 11.81 6.59
C VAL A 22 8.77 12.06 6.78
N LEU A 23 9.42 12.70 5.81
CA LEU A 23 10.86 12.99 5.87
C LEU A 23 11.20 13.90 7.05
N ASP A 24 10.42 14.97 7.26
CA ASP A 24 10.61 15.91 8.36
C ASP A 24 10.38 15.26 9.73
N SER A 25 9.54 14.21 9.80
CA SER A 25 9.32 13.46 11.04
C SER A 25 10.50 12.59 11.49
N GLY A 26 11.44 12.29 10.58
CA GLY A 26 12.56 11.37 10.82
C GLY A 26 12.18 9.88 10.87
N TRP A 27 10.89 9.53 10.81
CA TRP A 27 10.41 8.14 10.79
C TRP A 27 9.99 7.72 9.38
N ILE A 28 10.94 7.17 8.62
CA ILE A 28 10.77 6.86 7.19
C ILE A 28 10.38 5.40 6.89
N THR A 29 10.29 4.56 7.92
CA THR A 29 9.90 3.14 7.79
C THR A 29 8.43 2.95 8.20
N THR A 30 7.94 1.71 8.17
CA THR A 30 6.60 1.35 8.60
C THR A 30 6.29 1.93 9.99
N GLY A 31 5.13 2.56 10.13
CA GLY A 31 4.73 3.28 11.34
C GLY A 31 3.35 3.90 11.17
N LYS A 32 3.12 5.04 11.84
CA LYS A 32 1.80 5.69 11.93
C LYS A 32 1.09 5.90 10.58
N ASN A 33 1.82 6.21 9.51
CA ASN A 33 1.22 6.44 8.19
C ASN A 33 0.71 5.15 7.55
N ALA A 34 1.41 4.03 7.75
CA ALA A 34 0.96 2.72 7.29
C ALA A 34 -0.28 2.27 8.07
N GLN A 35 -0.27 2.46 9.40
CA GLN A 35 -1.43 2.16 10.24
C GLN A 35 -2.66 2.99 9.85
N ALA A 36 -2.50 4.31 9.65
CA ALA A 36 -3.60 5.17 9.22
C ALA A 36 -4.17 4.71 7.86
N PHE A 37 -3.30 4.36 6.92
CA PHE A 37 -3.72 3.81 5.63
C PHE A 37 -4.48 2.48 5.78
N GLU A 38 -4.03 1.57 6.65
CA GLU A 38 -4.73 0.31 6.93
C GLU A 38 -6.14 0.55 7.52
N GLU A 39 -6.27 1.46 8.48
CA GLU A 39 -7.55 1.82 9.09
C GLU A 39 -8.51 2.45 8.05
N GLU A 40 -8.02 3.39 7.25
CA GLU A 40 -8.79 4.03 6.18
C GLU A 40 -9.20 3.01 5.10
N PHE A 41 -8.31 2.09 4.71
CA PHE A 41 -8.57 1.11 3.67
C PHE A 41 -9.55 0.02 4.13
N ALA A 42 -9.47 -0.40 5.40
CA ALA A 42 -10.46 -1.29 6.00
C ALA A 42 -11.84 -0.61 6.02
N GLY A 43 -11.90 0.66 6.41
CA GLY A 43 -13.13 1.46 6.37
C GLY A 43 -13.71 1.63 4.97
N TYR A 44 -12.85 1.86 3.97
CA TYR A 44 -13.24 2.00 2.57
C TYR A 44 -13.83 0.70 1.98
N THR A 45 -13.24 -0.44 2.31
CA THR A 45 -13.67 -1.76 1.78
C THR A 45 -14.78 -2.43 2.60
N GLY A 46 -14.95 -2.04 3.87
CA GLY A 46 -15.82 -2.73 4.82
C GLY A 46 -15.23 -4.02 5.38
N ALA A 47 -13.94 -4.29 5.15
CA ALA A 47 -13.26 -5.45 5.72
C ALA A 47 -13.05 -5.29 7.24
N GLN A 48 -12.91 -6.42 7.94
CA GLN A 48 -12.63 -6.41 9.39
C GLN A 48 -11.23 -5.88 9.73
N GLY A 49 -10.32 -5.83 8.75
CA GLY A 49 -8.98 -5.27 8.88
C GLY A 49 -8.28 -5.21 7.52
N ALA A 50 -7.18 -4.47 7.47
CA ALA A 50 -6.30 -4.38 6.31
C ALA A 50 -4.83 -4.44 6.76
N VAL A 51 -3.94 -4.87 5.87
CA VAL A 51 -2.50 -4.95 6.13
C VAL A 51 -1.75 -4.39 4.92
N ALA A 52 -0.94 -3.36 5.14
CA ALA A 52 -0.11 -2.75 4.12
C ALA A 52 1.14 -3.58 3.87
N VAL A 53 1.40 -3.87 2.60
CA VAL A 53 2.58 -4.62 2.13
C VAL A 53 3.23 -3.87 0.97
N ASN A 54 4.49 -4.18 0.69
CA ASN A 54 5.28 -3.47 -0.32
C ASN A 54 4.83 -3.71 -1.79
N SER A 55 3.96 -4.70 -2.02
CA SER A 55 3.41 -4.99 -3.35
C SER A 55 2.19 -5.91 -3.25
N ALA A 56 1.33 -5.88 -4.27
CA ALA A 56 0.22 -6.83 -4.39
C ALA A 56 0.69 -8.30 -4.46
N THR A 57 1.85 -8.55 -5.07
CA THR A 57 2.47 -9.88 -5.13
C THR A 57 2.80 -10.40 -3.73
N SER A 58 3.41 -9.57 -2.87
CA SER A 58 3.65 -9.91 -1.47
C SER A 58 2.35 -10.14 -0.71
N GLY A 59 1.31 -9.33 -0.99
CA GLY A 59 -0.02 -9.52 -0.42
C GLY A 59 -0.57 -10.91 -0.74
N MET A 60 -0.51 -11.31 -2.01
CA MET A 60 -0.95 -12.65 -2.44
C MET A 60 -0.11 -13.76 -1.78
N MET A 61 1.21 -13.59 -1.69
CA MET A 61 2.08 -14.55 -1.02
C MET A 61 1.70 -14.73 0.46
N VAL A 62 1.38 -13.65 1.18
CA VAL A 62 0.92 -13.72 2.57
C VAL A 62 -0.44 -14.38 2.66
N CYS A 63 -1.38 -14.06 1.78
CA CYS A 63 -2.70 -14.68 1.76
C CYS A 63 -2.62 -16.20 1.59
N LEU A 64 -1.88 -16.69 0.59
CA LEU A 64 -1.72 -18.13 0.35
C LEU A 64 -1.06 -18.83 1.55
N ARG A 65 -0.03 -18.22 2.14
CA ARG A 65 0.62 -18.76 3.35
C ARG A 65 -0.30 -18.76 4.56
N ALA A 66 -1.12 -17.73 4.74
CA ALA A 66 -2.07 -17.65 5.85
C ALA A 66 -3.18 -18.72 5.75
N LEU A 67 -3.55 -19.11 4.52
CA LEU A 67 -4.46 -20.23 4.26
C LEU A 67 -3.79 -21.60 4.40
N GLY A 68 -2.47 -21.66 4.63
CA GLY A 68 -1.72 -22.91 4.76
C GLY A 68 -1.47 -23.64 3.43
N ILE A 69 -1.66 -22.97 2.29
CA ILE A 69 -1.51 -23.57 0.95
C ILE A 69 -0.05 -23.94 0.70
N GLY A 70 0.17 -25.17 0.21
CA GLY A 70 1.47 -25.75 -0.06
C GLY A 70 1.49 -26.73 -1.24
N PRO A 71 2.56 -27.54 -1.36
CA PRO A 71 2.70 -28.48 -2.48
C PRO A 71 1.58 -29.52 -2.51
N GLY A 72 0.89 -29.62 -3.65
CA GLY A 72 -0.19 -30.57 -3.87
C GLY A 72 -1.60 -30.02 -3.63
N ASP A 73 -1.71 -28.78 -3.15
CA ASP A 73 -2.99 -28.08 -3.00
C ASP A 73 -3.38 -27.37 -4.32
N GLU A 74 -4.68 -27.33 -4.63
CA GLU A 74 -5.30 -26.57 -5.73
C GLU A 74 -6.35 -25.58 -5.19
#